data_AF-A0A8S3IN17-F1
#
_entry.id   AF-A0A8S3IN17-F1
#
_cell.length_a   1.000
_cell.length_b   1.000
_cell.length_c   1.000
_cell.angle_alpha   90.00
_cell.angle_beta   90.00
_cell.angle_gamma   90.00
#
_symmetry.space_group_name_H-M   'P 1'
#
loop_
_entity.id
_entity.type
_entity.pdbx_description
1 polymer ?
#
loop_
_entity_poly.entity_id
_entity_poly.type
_entity_poly.pdbx_seq_one_letter_code
_entity_poly.pdbx_strand_id
1 'polypeptide(L)'
;MNDLARRYNIGGPLFPSSSSTKKKKRNKKNALAPLTNPIFPLTRTTTATDNPFIDDNVEFARRLRDLNVSHHLNVVHEFPHGFLDFGFAAANVAEYNIEIINMMLNILKQSASTSDAIASESNH
;
A
#
# COMPACT_ATOMS: atom_id res chain seq x y z
N MET A 1 -4.65 -19.56 9.29
CA MET A 1 -3.81 -18.35 9.44
C MET A 1 -2.68 -18.48 8.42
N ASN A 2 -2.89 -17.87 7.26
CA ASN A 2 -2.58 -18.45 5.95
C ASN A 2 -1.19 -18.12 5.39
N ASP A 3 -0.61 -19.11 4.72
CA ASP A 3 0.74 -19.22 4.15
C ASP A 3 1.13 -18.11 3.14
N LEU A 4 0.15 -17.34 2.63
CA LEU A 4 0.35 -16.26 1.67
C LEU A 4 0.89 -14.96 2.28
N ALA A 5 0.46 -14.58 3.49
CA ALA A 5 0.99 -13.38 4.17
C ALA A 5 2.49 -13.51 4.48
N ARG A 6 2.96 -14.75 4.67
CA ARG A 6 4.38 -15.09 4.85
C ARG A 6 5.19 -14.98 3.57
N ARG A 7 4.60 -15.31 2.41
CA ARG A 7 5.27 -15.26 1.09
C ARG A 7 5.54 -13.84 0.62
N TYR A 8 4.67 -12.89 0.95
CA TYR A 8 4.78 -11.51 0.46
C TYR A 8 5.32 -10.50 1.49
N ASN A 9 5.62 -10.94 2.71
CA ASN A 9 6.24 -10.13 3.76
C ASN A 9 5.53 -8.77 3.97
N ILE A 10 4.20 -8.79 3.99
CA ILE A 10 3.33 -7.59 3.98
C ILE A 10 3.01 -7.07 5.39
N GLY A 11 3.65 -7.61 6.43
CA GLY A 11 3.31 -7.34 7.84
C GLY A 11 4.50 -7.17 8.78
N GLY A 12 5.66 -6.75 8.29
CA GLY A 12 6.81 -6.43 9.16
C GLY A 12 6.61 -5.11 9.93
N PRO A 13 7.06 -5.02 11.20
CA PRO A 13 6.83 -3.83 12.03
C PRO A 13 7.53 -2.59 11.48
N LEU A 14 6.89 -1.43 11.69
CA LEU A 14 7.54 -0.13 11.67
C LEU A 14 8.67 -0.14 12.71
N PHE A 15 9.83 0.40 12.34
CA PHE A 15 11.09 0.51 13.10
C PHE A 15 12.15 -0.61 12.89
N PRO A 16 13.42 -0.24 12.64
CA PRO A 16 14.49 -1.20 12.41
C PRO A 16 14.97 -1.83 13.72
N SER A 17 14.84 -3.16 13.82
CA SER A 17 15.57 -3.98 14.80
C SER A 17 17.06 -4.00 14.44
N SER A 18 17.89 -3.53 15.36
CA SER A 18 19.34 -3.58 15.27
C SER A 18 19.84 -5.01 15.45
N SER A 19 20.09 -5.72 14.34
CA SER A 19 20.95 -6.90 14.38
C SER A 19 21.91 -6.96 13.21
N SER A 20 23.18 -7.04 13.58
CA SER A 20 24.38 -7.05 12.76
C SER A 20 24.54 -8.38 12.02
N THR A 21 24.63 -8.36 10.69
CA THR A 21 25.24 -9.45 9.92
C THR A 21 26.01 -8.94 8.68
N LYS A 22 27.34 -9.11 8.75
CA LYS A 22 28.39 -9.26 7.74
C LYS A 22 28.13 -8.78 6.29
N LYS A 23 28.89 -7.73 5.92
CA LYS A 23 29.06 -7.15 4.58
C LYS A 23 29.46 -8.18 3.51
N LYS A 24 28.60 -8.39 2.51
CA LYS A 24 29.00 -8.93 1.19
C LYS A 24 29.29 -7.75 0.26
N LYS A 25 30.56 -7.55 -0.06
CA LYS A 25 31.07 -6.41 -0.86
C LYS A 25 30.63 -6.58 -2.32
N ARG A 26 29.46 -6.04 -2.67
CA ARG A 26 28.94 -6.01 -4.05
C ARG A 26 29.53 -4.81 -4.77
N ASN A 27 30.15 -5.06 -5.93
CA ASN A 27 30.90 -4.09 -6.74
C ASN A 27 29.95 -2.99 -7.27
N LYS A 28 29.90 -1.83 -6.59
CA LYS A 28 29.11 -0.66 -7.01
C LYS A 28 29.90 0.16 -8.05
N LYS A 29 29.84 -0.23 -9.32
CA LYS A 29 30.36 0.59 -10.43
C LYS A 29 29.31 1.37 -11.22
N ASN A 30 28.05 1.36 -10.79
CA ASN A 30 27.00 2.28 -11.26
C ASN A 30 26.19 2.74 -10.05
N ALA A 31 26.77 3.62 -9.22
CA ALA A 31 25.96 4.33 -8.24
C ALA A 31 25.18 5.40 -9.01
N LEU A 32 23.99 5.02 -9.48
CA LEU A 32 22.98 5.97 -9.90
C LEU A 32 22.87 7.03 -8.79
N ALA A 33 22.93 8.31 -9.14
CA ALA A 33 22.69 9.40 -8.20
C ALA A 33 21.43 9.06 -7.36
N PRO A 34 21.38 9.39 -6.06
CA PRO A 34 20.18 9.17 -5.28
C PRO A 34 19.06 9.92 -6.00
N LEU A 35 18.18 9.17 -6.67
CA LEU A 35 16.95 9.73 -7.22
C LEU A 35 16.29 10.39 -6.01
N THR A 36 16.20 11.72 -6.05
CA THR A 36 15.35 12.49 -5.16
C THR A 36 14.07 11.69 -5.05
N ASN A 37 13.75 11.17 -3.86
CA ASN A 37 12.63 10.25 -3.67
C ASN A 37 11.46 10.75 -4.52
N PRO A 38 10.96 9.96 -5.48
CA PRO A 38 9.83 10.42 -6.28
C PRO A 38 8.77 10.86 -5.29
N ILE A 39 8.34 12.13 -5.38
CA ILE A 39 7.31 12.68 -4.51
C ILE A 39 6.01 12.03 -4.96
N PHE A 40 5.84 10.78 -4.54
CA PHE A 40 4.68 9.98 -4.76
C PHE A 40 3.79 10.17 -3.53
N PRO A 41 2.52 10.52 -3.70
CA PRO A 41 1.63 10.68 -2.57
C PRO A 41 1.47 9.34 -1.84
N LEU A 42 1.03 9.41 -0.58
CA LEU A 42 0.60 8.23 0.16
C LEU A 42 -0.41 7.45 -0.71
N THR A 43 -0.03 6.24 -1.12
CA THR A 43 -0.80 5.48 -2.10
C THR A 43 -1.41 4.27 -1.43
N ARG A 44 -2.71 4.06 -1.60
CA ARG A 44 -3.36 2.80 -1.23
C ARG A 44 -3.98 2.15 -2.45
N THR A 45 -3.77 0.85 -2.58
CA THR A 45 -4.36 0.06 -3.67
C THR A 45 -5.20 -1.04 -3.06
N THR A 46 -6.39 -1.27 -3.62
CA THR A 46 -7.26 -2.40 -3.25
C THR A 46 -7.39 -3.30 -4.46
N THR A 47 -7.16 -4.60 -4.27
CA THR A 47 -7.33 -5.62 -5.31
C THR A 47 -8.04 -6.84 -4.71
N ALA A 48 -8.44 -7.77 -5.57
CA ALA A 48 -9.12 -9.00 -5.16
C ALA A 48 -8.28 -10.22 -5.56
N THR A 49 -8.43 -11.34 -4.84
CA THR A 49 -7.71 -12.59 -5.15
C THR A 49 -8.03 -13.14 -6.53
N ASP A 50 -9.27 -12.96 -6.98
CA ASP A 50 -9.75 -13.51 -8.25
C ASP A 50 -9.59 -12.48 -9.38
N ASN A 51 -8.63 -11.57 -9.22
CA ASN A 51 -8.24 -10.60 -10.23
C ASN A 51 -7.13 -11.20 -11.12
N PRO A 52 -7.32 -11.31 -12.45
CA PRO A 52 -6.27 -11.80 -13.35
C PRO A 52 -4.99 -10.94 -13.33
N PHE A 53 -5.07 -9.71 -12.79
CA PHE A 53 -3.96 -8.77 -12.65
C PHE A 53 -3.42 -8.66 -11.20
N ILE A 54 -3.68 -9.65 -10.33
CA ILE A 54 -3.20 -9.59 -8.93
C ILE A 54 -1.68 -9.50 -8.84
N ASP A 55 -0.96 -10.24 -9.69
CA ASP A 55 0.51 -10.26 -9.69
C ASP A 55 1.09 -8.88 -10.02
N ASP A 56 0.48 -8.15 -10.96
CA ASP A 56 0.88 -6.79 -11.32
C ASP A 56 0.67 -5.81 -10.16
N ASN A 57 -0.45 -5.94 -9.43
CA ASN A 57 -0.72 -5.12 -8.24
C ASN A 57 0.31 -5.37 -7.13
N VAL A 58 0.68 -6.63 -6.92
CA VAL A 58 1.70 -7.03 -5.94
C VAL A 58 3.08 -6.51 -6.35
N GLU A 59 3.45 -6.66 -7.62
CA GLU A 59 4.72 -6.16 -8.15
C GLU A 59 4.81 -4.63 -8.09
N PHE A 60 3.71 -3.93 -8.37
CA PHE A 60 3.63 -2.48 -8.21
C PHE A 60 3.84 -2.05 -6.76
N ALA A 61 3.14 -2.69 -5.81
CA ALA A 61 3.30 -2.43 -4.38
C ALA A 61 4.75 -2.68 -3.91
N ARG A 62 5.38 -3.76 -4.42
CA ARG A 62 6.77 -4.09 -4.15
C ARG A 62 7.72 -2.99 -4.63
N ARG A 63 7.51 -2.48 -5.85
CA ARG A 63 8.33 -1.39 -6.42
C ARG A 63 8.17 -0.08 -5.64
N LEU A 64 6.96 0.27 -5.21
CA LEU A 64 6.75 1.45 -4.35
C LEU A 64 7.51 1.33 -3.02
N ARG A 65 7.45 0.16 -2.39
CA ARG A 65 8.21 -0.13 -1.17
C ARG A 65 9.72 -0.03 -1.40
N ASP A 66 10.22 -0.61 -2.50
CA ASP A 66 11.65 -0.58 -2.83
C ASP A 66 12.16 0.84 -3.15
N LEU A 67 11.26 1.74 -3.57
CA LEU A 67 11.49 3.19 -3.73
C LEU A 67 11.25 3.99 -2.44
N ASN A 68 10.99 3.33 -1.32
CA ASN A 68 10.70 3.95 -0.03
C ASN A 68 9.48 4.91 -0.05
N VAL A 69 8.53 4.65 -0.96
CA VAL A 69 7.24 5.33 -1.03
C VAL A 69 6.28 4.68 -0.02
N SER A 70 5.58 5.51 0.75
CA SER A 70 4.57 5.02 1.69
C SER A 70 3.38 4.45 0.91
N HIS A 71 3.16 3.14 1.06
CA HIS A 71 2.16 2.41 0.31
C HIS A 71 1.47 1.33 1.16
N HIS A 72 0.19 1.08 0.89
CA HIS A 72 -0.58 -0.01 1.47
C HIS A 72 -1.38 -0.75 0.39
N LEU A 73 -1.15 -2.07 0.28
CA LEU A 73 -1.92 -2.96 -0.59
C LEU A 73 -2.95 -3.72 0.24
N ASN A 74 -4.23 -3.50 -0.04
CA ASN A 74 -5.33 -4.29 0.50
C ASN A 74 -5.72 -5.38 -0.50
N VAL A 75 -5.66 -6.65 -0.08
CA VAL A 75 -6.06 -7.79 -0.92
C VAL A 75 -7.30 -8.39 -0.30
N VAL A 76 -8.40 -8.36 -1.05
CA VAL A 76 -9.68 -8.91 -0.62
C VAL A 76 -9.84 -10.32 -1.17
N HIS A 77 -10.26 -11.25 -0.31
CA HIS A 77 -10.49 -12.65 -0.66
C HIS A 77 -11.94 -12.88 -1.09
N GLU A 78 -12.14 -13.84 -2.01
CA GLU A 78 -13.48 -14.34 -2.39
C GLU A 78 -14.35 -13.31 -3.14
N PHE A 79 -13.73 -12.30 -3.75
CA PHE A 79 -14.41 -11.33 -4.61
C PHE A 79 -13.84 -11.32 -6.01
N PRO A 80 -14.69 -11.14 -7.04
CA PRO A 80 -14.23 -11.00 -8.41
C PRO A 80 -13.53 -9.66 -8.64
N HIS A 81 -12.81 -9.56 -9.76
CA HIS A 81 -12.37 -8.27 -10.27
C HIS A 81 -13.55 -7.30 -10.43
N GLY A 82 -13.35 -6.03 -10.06
CA GLY A 82 -14.39 -5.00 -10.14
C GLY A 82 -15.47 -5.09 -9.06
N PHE A 83 -15.30 -5.88 -7.99
CA PHE A 83 -16.33 -6.05 -6.95
C PHE A 83 -16.90 -4.74 -6.38
N LEU A 84 -16.09 -3.67 -6.31
CA LEU A 84 -16.52 -2.34 -5.88
C LEU A 84 -17.54 -1.69 -6.83
N ASP A 85 -17.48 -2.01 -8.12
CA ASP A 85 -18.41 -1.49 -9.14
C ASP A 85 -19.76 -2.23 -9.12
N PHE A 86 -19.80 -3.43 -8.53
CA PHE A 86 -20.96 -4.31 -8.54
C PHE A 86 -21.62 -4.47 -7.17
N GLY A 87 -21.90 -3.35 -6.50
CA GLY A 87 -22.54 -3.33 -5.16
C GLY A 87 -23.90 -4.05 -5.05
N PHE A 88 -24.51 -4.48 -6.16
CA PHE A 88 -25.76 -5.22 -6.20
C PHE A 88 -25.61 -6.71 -6.58
N ALA A 89 -24.39 -7.19 -6.85
CA ALA A 89 -24.20 -8.55 -7.36
C ALA A 89 -24.51 -9.64 -6.32
N ALA A 90 -24.26 -9.38 -5.03
CA ALA A 90 -24.66 -10.24 -3.92
C ALA A 90 -24.63 -9.45 -2.59
N ALA A 91 -25.42 -9.87 -1.59
CA ALA A 91 -25.53 -9.16 -0.31
C ALA A 91 -24.19 -9.05 0.45
N ASN A 92 -23.37 -10.11 0.41
CA ASN A 92 -22.03 -10.11 0.98
C ASN A 92 -21.07 -9.11 0.29
N VAL A 93 -21.23 -8.90 -1.02
CA VAL A 93 -20.47 -7.90 -1.78
C VAL A 93 -20.89 -6.49 -1.38
N ALA A 94 -22.19 -6.27 -1.18
CA ALA A 94 -22.71 -4.96 -0.77
C ALA A 94 -22.16 -4.54 0.60
N GLU A 95 -22.19 -5.43 1.59
CA GLU A 95 -21.66 -5.18 2.93
C GLU A 95 -20.16 -4.88 2.88
N TYR A 96 -19.39 -5.71 2.17
CA TYR A 96 -17.95 -5.54 2.07
C TYR A 96 -17.55 -4.28 1.30
N ASN A 97 -18.30 -3.92 0.26
CA ASN A 97 -18.11 -2.65 -0.47
C ASN A 97 -18.28 -1.45 0.47
N ILE A 98 -19.29 -1.47 1.34
CA ILE A 98 -19.51 -0.41 2.33
C ILE A 98 -18.29 -0.29 3.26
N GLU A 99 -17.74 -1.41 3.74
CA GLU A 99 -16.55 -1.40 4.60
C GLU A 99 -15.34 -0.77 3.90
N ILE A 100 -15.06 -1.19 2.66
CA ILE A 100 -13.94 -0.66 1.87
C ILE A 100 -14.13 0.82 1.54
N ILE A 101 -15.34 1.23 1.15
CA ILE A 101 -15.67 2.63 0.87
C ILE A 101 -15.49 3.48 2.14
N ASN A 102 -15.98 3.00 3.29
CA ASN A 102 -15.80 3.70 4.57
C ASN A 102 -14.32 3.83 4.96
N MET A 103 -13.52 2.79 4.73
CA MET A 103 -12.07 2.85 4.91
C MET A 103 -11.44 3.93 4.03
N MET A 104 -11.79 3.97 2.73
CA MET A 104 -11.29 4.96 1.78
C MET A 104 -11.71 6.39 2.19
N LEU A 105 -12.97 6.58 2.58
CA LEU A 105 -13.48 7.87 3.05
C LEU A 105 -12.75 8.36 4.31
N ASN A 106 -12.46 7.48 5.26
CA ASN A 106 -11.72 7.83 6.47
C ASN A 106 -10.30 8.30 6.16
N ILE A 107 -9.63 7.66 5.21
CA ILE A 107 -8.30 8.06 4.75
C ILE A 107 -8.35 9.44 4.08
N LEU A 108 -9.33 9.67 3.21
CA LEU A 108 -9.52 10.96 2.54
C LEU A 108 -9.77 12.08 3.55
N LYS A 109 -10.63 11.84 4.55
CA LYS A 109 -10.89 12.80 5.64
C LYS A 109 -9.62 13.14 6.43
N GLN A 110 -8.82 12.13 6.80
CA GLN A 110 -7.54 12.34 7.49
C GLN A 110 -6.55 13.15 6.64
N SER A 111 -6.49 12.89 5.34
CA SER A 111 -5.62 13.65 4.43
C SER A 111 -6.05 15.12 4.29
N ALA A 112 -7.36 15.39 4.31
CA ALA A 112 -7.91 16.75 4.26
C ALA A 112 -7.59 17.52 5.55
N SER A 113 -7.85 16.93 6.73
CA SER A 113 -7.58 17.58 8.02
C SER A 113 -6.09 17.86 8.27
N THR A 114 -5.21 17.01 7.74
CA THR A 114 -3.75 17.20 7.86
C THR A 114 -3.28 18.40 7.02
N SER A 115 -3.95 18.65 5.89
CA SER A 115 -3.62 19.78 5.00
C SER A 115 -4.01 21.12 5.62
N ASP A 116 -5.15 21.18 6.32
CA ASP A 116 -5.61 22.38 7.03
C ASP A 116 -4.73 22.73 8.24
N ALA A 117 -4.24 21.71 8.98
CA ALA A 117 -3.33 21.91 10.11
C ALA A 117 -1.99 22.52 9.66
N ILE A 118 -1.40 22.01 8.57
CA ILE A 118 -0.13 22.51 8.03
C ILE A 118 -0.26 23.96 7.53
N ALA A 119 -1.40 24.33 6.92
CA ALA A 119 -1.66 25.70 6.47
C ALA A 119 -1.82 26.71 7.62
N SER A 120 -2.24 26.23 8.81
CA SER A 120 -2.38 27.07 10.00
C SER A 120 -1.06 27.33 10.73
N GLU A 121 -0.09 26.42 10.65
CA GLU A 121 1.23 26.56 11.29
C GLU A 121 2.21 27.43 10.47
N SER A 122 1.98 27.62 9.17
CA SER A 122 2.83 28.47 8.32
C SER A 122 2.53 29.98 8.40
N ASN A 123 1.53 30.38 9.19
CA ASN A 123 1.12 31.78 9.35
C ASN A 123 1.54 32.41 10.69
N HIS A 124 2.49 31.79 11.41
CA HIS A 124 3.08 32.34 12.64
C HIS A 124 4.61 32.44 12.58
#